data_AF-A0A975H9J8-F1
#
_entry.id   AF-A0A975H9J8-F1
#
_cell.length_a   1.000
_cell.length_b   1.000
_cell.length_c   1.000
_cell.angle_alpha   90.00
_cell.angle_beta   90.00
_cell.angle_gamma   90.00
#
_symmetry.space_group_name_H-M   'P 1'
#
loop_
_entity.id
_entity.type
_entity.pdbx_description
1 polymer ?
#
loop_
_entity_poly.entity_id
_entity_poly.type
_entity_poly.pdbx_seq_one_letter_code
_entity_poly.pdbx_strand_id
1 'polypeptide(L)' 'MRCSCKECGTYMIQAESDHLGCVCPDCGYRCNDCLGTDTVVSRDQLKNLAFDPRFSPESLAASFEKEDDEEWFDDRPDGR' A
#
# COMPACT_ATOMS: atom_id res chain seq x y z
N MET A 1 2.68 8.15 -11.43
CA MET A 1 1.58 7.43 -10.74
C MET A 1 0.38 8.36 -10.63
N ARG A 2 -0.85 7.83 -10.63
CA ARG A 2 -2.08 8.61 -10.46
C ARG A 2 -2.80 8.10 -9.21
N CYS A 3 -3.03 8.95 -8.22
CA CYS A 3 -3.70 8.57 -6.97
C CYS A 3 -5.10 9.18 -6.91
N SER A 4 -6.05 8.42 -6.35
CA SER A 4 -7.32 8.95 -5.84
C SER A 4 -7.22 9.13 -4.32
N CYS A 5 -7.91 10.15 -3.80
CA CYS A 5 -7.94 10.41 -2.36
C CYS A 5 -8.70 9.31 -1.64
N LYS A 6 -8.11 8.75 -0.57
CA LYS A 6 -8.76 7.72 0.26
C LYS A 6 -9.93 8.25 1.09
N GLU A 7 -9.97 9.55 1.33
CA GLU A 7 -11.02 10.21 2.12
C GLU A 7 -12.23 10.59 1.26
N CYS A 8 -12.02 11.12 0.05
CA CYS A 8 -13.09 11.70 -0.77
C CYS A 8 -13.12 11.23 -2.24
N GLY A 9 -12.21 10.35 -2.66
CA GLY A 9 -12.15 9.83 -4.03
C GLY A 9 -11.59 10.79 -5.08
N THR A 10 -11.42 12.08 -4.75
CA THR A 10 -10.91 13.11 -5.67
C THR A 10 -9.53 12.74 -6.21
N TYR A 11 -9.31 13.02 -7.50
CA TYR A 11 -8.01 12.88 -8.14
C TYR A 11 -6.95 13.75 -7.43
N MET A 12 -5.85 13.14 -7.03
CA MET A 12 -4.78 13.81 -6.29
C MET A 12 -3.64 14.23 -7.20
N ILE A 13 -3.00 15.34 -6.86
CA ILE A 13 -1.89 15.93 -7.61
C ILE A 13 -0.58 15.61 -6.87
N GLN A 14 0.46 15.22 -7.59
CA GLN A 14 1.79 15.04 -7.00
C GLN A 14 2.36 16.41 -6.60
N ALA A 15 2.72 16.55 -5.33
CA ALA A 15 3.44 17.69 -4.80
C ALA A 15 4.95 17.39 -4.78
N GLU A 16 5.74 18.24 -5.45
CA GLU A 16 7.20 18.17 -5.51
C GLU A 16 7.89 19.14 -4.54
N SER A 17 7.19 19.49 -3.45
CA SER A 17 7.70 20.31 -2.34
C SER A 17 8.62 19.53 -1.40
N ASP A 18 9.10 20.16 -0.32
CA ASP A 18 9.91 19.54 0.76
C ASP A 18 9.29 18.24 1.31
N HIS A 19 7.97 18.13 1.26
CA HIS A 19 7.25 16.88 1.52
C HIS A 19 6.74 16.31 0.20
N LEU A 20 7.44 15.29 -0.30
CA LEU A 20 6.99 14.49 -1.43
C LEU A 20 5.68 13.78 -1.06
N GLY A 21 4.72 13.75 -1.98
CA GLY A 21 3.43 13.09 -1.77
C GLY A 21 2.39 13.52 -2.78
N CYS A 22 1.37 12.72 -2.98
CA CYS A 22 0.15 13.18 -3.63
C CYS A 22 -0.70 13.95 -2.61
N VAL A 23 -1.23 15.12 -2.96
CA VAL A 23 -2.09 15.93 -2.10
C VAL A 23 -3.49 16.05 -2.71
N CYS A 24 -4.52 15.85 -1.90
CA CYS A 24 -5.90 16.06 -2.30
C CYS A 24 -6.22 17.56 -2.30
N PRO A 25 -6.74 18.13 -3.40
CA PRO A 25 -7.10 19.54 -3.46
C PRO A 25 -8.34 19.89 -2.63
N ASP A 26 -9.22 18.93 -2.35
CA ASP A 26 -10.50 19.19 -1.68
C ASP A 26 -10.40 19.09 -0.15
N CYS A 27 -9.72 18.05 0.36
CA CYS A 27 -9.63 17.79 1.79
C CYS A 27 -8.22 17.94 2.38
N GLY A 28 -7.20 18.15 1.54
CA GLY A 28 -5.80 18.31 1.98
C GLY A 28 -5.10 17.02 2.41
N TYR A 29 -5.77 15.85 2.34
CA TYR A 29 -5.15 14.56 2.64
C TYR A 29 -3.89 14.32 1.79
N ARG A 30 -2.84 13.80 2.41
CA ARG A 30 -1.55 13.51 1.77
C ARG A 30 -1.30 11.99 1.73
N CYS A 31 -0.96 11.48 0.55
CA CYS A 31 -0.68 10.07 0.30
C CYS A 31 0.76 9.87 -0.17
N ASN A 32 1.47 8.92 0.45
CA ASN A 32 2.84 8.54 0.10
C ASN A 32 2.97 7.08 -0.36
N ASP A 33 1.86 6.34 -0.45
CA ASP A 33 1.87 4.89 -0.74
C ASP A 33 2.58 4.54 -2.05
N CYS A 34 2.38 5.36 -3.08
CA CYS A 34 3.00 5.15 -4.39
C CYS A 34 4.46 5.61 -4.44
N LEU A 35 4.94 6.36 -3.44
CA LEU A 35 6.32 6.87 -3.41
C LEU A 35 7.34 5.82 -2.94
N GLY A 36 6.91 4.57 -2.71
CA GLY A 36 7.75 3.56 -2.06
C GLY A 36 7.88 3.85 -0.56
N THR A 37 8.55 2.95 0.16
CA THR A 37 8.52 2.90 1.64
C THR A 37 9.15 4.09 2.37
N ASP A 38 9.49 5.19 1.68
CA ASP A 38 10.14 6.40 2.20
C ASP A 38 11.32 6.11 3.15
N THR A 39 11.92 4.93 2.99
CA THR A 39 12.93 4.38 3.87
C THR A 39 14.12 4.06 2.99
N VAL A 40 14.96 5.08 2.82
CA VAL A 40 16.32 4.86 2.33
C VAL A 40 17.06 4.12 3.46
N VAL A 41 17.08 2.80 3.37
CA VAL A 41 17.84 1.95 4.30
C VAL A 41 19.30 1.89 3.85
N SER A 42 20.21 2.15 4.78
CA SER A 42 21.64 1.99 4.53
C SER A 42 22.00 0.52 4.27
N ARG A 43 23.13 0.26 3.59
CA ARG A 43 23.61 -1.09 3.31
C ARG A 43 23.70 -1.96 4.58
N ASP A 44 24.10 -1.37 5.69
CA ASP A 44 24.29 -2.12 6.94
C ASP A 44 22.94 -2.37 7.64
N GLN A 45 21.97 -1.46 7.54
CA GLN A 45 20.58 -1.73 7.96
C GLN A 45 19.94 -2.85 7.14
N LEU A 46 20.18 -2.89 5.82
CA LEU A 46 19.74 -3.98 4.96
C LEU A 46 20.34 -5.33 5.37
N LYS A 47 21.63 -5.37 5.71
CA LYS A 47 22.27 -6.61 6.21
C LYS A 47 21.64 -7.12 7.50
N ASN A 48 21.26 -6.23 8.41
CA ASN A 48 20.62 -6.62 9.66
C ASN A 48 19.22 -7.23 9.44
N LEU A 49 18.51 -6.81 8.39
CA LEU A 49 17.20 -7.40 8.03
C LEU A 49 17.32 -8.83 7.49
N ALA A 50 18.47 -9.23 6.94
CA ALA A 50 18.67 -10.58 6.38
C ALA A 50 18.58 -11.70 7.43
N PHE A 51 18.78 -11.37 8.72
CA PHE A 51 18.71 -12.31 9.83
C PHE A 51 17.47 -12.11 10.69
N ASP A 52 16.58 -11.21 10.31
CA ASP A 52 15.35 -10.96 11.04
C ASP A 52 14.39 -12.15 10.81
N PRO A 53 13.93 -12.83 11.88
CA PRO A 53 13.09 -14.03 11.78
C PRO A 53 11.81 -13.83 10.95
N ARG A 54 11.32 -12.59 10.84
CA ARG A 54 10.16 -12.23 10.03
C ARG A 54 10.36 -12.49 8.54
N PHE A 55 11.62 -12.43 8.07
CA PHE A 55 11.99 -12.70 6.68
C PHE A 55 12.52 -14.11 6.46
N SER A 56 12.36 -15.02 7.44
CA SER A 56 12.67 -16.44 7.23
C SER A 56 11.79 -17.02 6.10
N PRO A 57 12.31 -17.95 5.28
CA PRO A 57 11.54 -18.57 4.21
C PRO A 57 10.19 -19.13 4.67
N GLU A 58 10.17 -19.73 5.87
CA GLU A 58 8.97 -20.30 6.47
C GLU A 58 7.95 -19.21 6.86
N SER A 59 8.41 -18.09 7.42
CA SER A 59 7.54 -16.97 7.80
C SER A 59 7.00 -16.23 6.57
N LEU A 60 7.81 -16.10 5.51
CA LEU A 60 7.36 -15.53 4.24
C LEU A 60 6.29 -16.42 3.59
N ALA A 61 6.53 -17.73 3.52
CA ALA A 61 5.57 -18.69 2.94
C ALA A 61 4.22 -18.64 3.66
N ALA A 62 4.22 -18.67 4.99
CA ALA A 62 3.00 -18.58 5.80
C ALA A 62 2.22 -17.26 5.64
N SER A 63 2.87 -16.21 5.14
CA SER A 63 2.23 -14.91 4.90
C SER A 63 1.41 -14.89 3.60
N PHE A 64 1.75 -15.74 2.62
CA PHE A 64 1.01 -15.86 1.35
C PHE A 64 -0.14 -16.87 1.40
N GLU A 65 -0.16 -17.74 2.42
CA GLU A 65 -1.23 -18.73 2.61
C GLU A 65 -2.47 -18.14 3.30
N LYS A 66 -2.42 -16.88 3.73
CA LYS A 66 -3.54 -16.17 4.36
C LYS A 66 -4.14 -15.17 3.38
N GLU A 67 -5.05 -15.64 2.53
CA GLU A 67 -6.08 -14.94 1.73
C GLU A 67 -6.44 -15.93 0.59
N ASP A 68 -7.49 -16.77 0.69
CA ASP A 68 -8.89 -16.43 0.40
C ASP A 68 -9.87 -17.46 1.02
N ASP A 69 -10.37 -17.19 2.24
CA ASP A 69 -11.60 -17.79 2.79
C ASP A 69 -12.64 -16.66 2.97
N GLU A 70 -13.05 -16.03 1.86
CA GLU A 70 -14.30 -15.27 1.81
C GLU A 70 -15.03 -15.65 0.51
N GLU A 71 -15.94 -16.64 0.61
CA GLU A 71 -16.94 -16.92 -0.42
C GLU A 71 -17.70 -15.62 -0.72
N TRP A 72 -17.35 -14.96 -1.82
CA TRP A 72 -18.13 -13.84 -2.36
C TRP A 72 -19.41 -14.38 -3.00
N PHE A 73 -20.39 -14.68 -2.16
CA PHE A 73 -21.75 -15.02 -2.54
C PHE A 73 -22.57 -13.72 -2.63
N ASP A 74 -22.62 -13.08 -3.81
CA ASP A 74 -23.65 -12.08 -4.10
C ASP A 74 -24.73 -12.74 -4.97
N ASP A 75 -25.69 -13.33 -4.26
CA ASP A 75 -26.96 -13.84 -4.77
C ASP A 75 -27.82 -12.66 -5.19
N ARG A 76 -27.99 -12.39 -6.50
CA ARG A 76 -29.12 -11.59 -6.97
C ARG A 76 -29.55 -11.87 -8.42
N PRO A 77 -30.87 -11.85 -8.69
CA PRO A 77 -31.52 -12.62 -9.75
C PRO A 77 -31.74 -11.82 -11.04
N ASP A 78 -32.24 -12.56 -12.03
CA ASP A 78 -32.51 -12.22 -13.43
C ASP A 78 -32.93 -10.77 -13.76
N GLY A 79 -32.39 -10.27 -14.88
CA GLY A 79 -32.84 -9.07 -15.56
C GLY A 79 -33.47 -9.41 -16.91
N ARG A 80 -34.79 -9.33 -16.95
CA ARG A 80 -35.67 -9.27 -18.13
C ARG A 80 -35.15 -8.31 -19.22
#